data_AF-A0A914ESP2-F1
#
_entry.id   AF-A0A914ESP2-F1
#
_cell.length_a   1.000
_cell.length_b   1.000
_cell.length_c   1.000
_cell.angle_alpha   90.00
_cell.angle_beta   90.00
_cell.angle_gamma   90.00
#
_symmetry.space_group_name_H-M   'P 1'
#
loop_
_entity.id
_entity.type
_entity.pdbx_description
1 polymer ?
#
loop_
_entity_poly.entity_id
_entity_poly.type
_entity_poly.pdbx_seq_one_letter_code
_entity_poly.pdbx_strand_id
1 'polypeptide(L)'
;MQAKDISPFGNGRYMAFGFSEDRLMGDDTILECIFDSKGETGEAFISFNDDPSSNFQLLDSSKKLLKNKKSLLKDGKMICSFELDLTEKDKVNKDEQPMIYDLESAYWMLLFATGLTDSATGEKLIHSLDEGDELYPWSTKKRISLKETIVVKNMGQT
;
A
#
# COMPACT_ATOMS: atom_id res chain seq x y z
N MET A 1 5.73 3.40 5.30
CA MET A 1 6.30 3.27 3.94
C MET A 1 7.22 4.45 3.65
N GLN A 2 8.28 4.22 2.87
CA GLN A 2 9.20 5.26 2.43
C GLN A 2 9.69 4.95 1.01
N ALA A 3 9.75 5.97 0.16
CA ALA A 3 10.30 5.88 -1.18
C ALA A 3 11.12 7.14 -1.51
N LYS A 4 12.00 7.04 -2.51
CA LYS A 4 12.62 8.22 -3.13
C LYS A 4 11.53 9.09 -3.74
N ASP A 5 11.66 10.42 -3.63
CA ASP A 5 10.81 11.34 -4.38
C ASP A 5 11.21 11.29 -5.86
N ILE A 6 10.24 10.91 -6.69
CA ILE A 6 10.41 10.65 -8.13
C ILE A 6 9.84 11.78 -9.00
N SER A 7 9.12 12.76 -8.42
CA SER A 7 8.42 13.74 -9.26
C SER A 7 9.30 14.92 -9.62
N PRO A 8 9.43 15.27 -10.92
CA PRO A 8 9.83 16.61 -11.32
C PRO A 8 8.72 17.62 -10.94
N PHE A 9 9.08 18.91 -10.88
CA PHE A 9 8.17 19.99 -10.50
C PHE A 9 6.84 19.93 -11.28
N GLY A 10 5.71 19.76 -10.59
CA GLY A 10 4.36 19.99 -11.13
C GLY A 10 3.39 18.80 -11.14
N ASN A 11 3.87 17.56 -10.98
CA ASN A 11 2.98 16.38 -10.86
C ASN A 11 2.85 15.94 -9.41
N GLY A 12 1.68 15.39 -9.07
CA GLY A 12 1.54 14.62 -7.84
C GLY A 12 2.18 13.25 -8.01
N ARG A 13 2.17 12.47 -6.94
CA ARG A 13 2.91 11.20 -6.88
C ARG A 13 2.37 10.28 -5.82
N TYR A 14 2.60 9.00 -5.98
CA TYR A 14 2.16 8.01 -5.01
C TYR A 14 3.25 7.00 -4.71
N MET A 15 3.11 6.36 -3.56
CA MET A 15 3.72 5.07 -3.27
C MET A 15 2.62 4.11 -2.82
N ALA A 16 2.72 2.85 -3.22
CA ALA A 16 1.75 1.82 -2.92
C ALA A 16 2.47 0.54 -2.50
N PHE A 17 1.88 -0.17 -1.56
CA PHE A 17 2.36 -1.43 -1.01
C PHE A 17 1.21 -2.43 -0.99
N GLY A 18 1.35 -3.51 -1.76
CA GLY A 18 0.31 -4.50 -1.96
C GLY A 18 0.60 -5.83 -1.26
N PHE A 19 -0.47 -6.49 -0.83
CA PHE A 19 -0.47 -7.87 -0.36
C PHE A 19 -1.17 -8.73 -1.40
N SER A 20 -0.39 -9.54 -2.09
CA SER A 20 -0.87 -10.33 -3.21
C SER A 20 -0.72 -11.83 -2.97
N GLU A 21 -1.63 -12.61 -3.52
CA GLU A 21 -1.47 -14.05 -3.57
C GLU A 21 -0.42 -14.46 -4.62
N ASP A 22 -0.13 -13.62 -5.63
CA ASP A 22 0.83 -13.93 -6.68
C ASP A 22 1.75 -12.74 -7.04
N ARG A 23 2.32 -12.74 -8.24
CA ARG A 23 3.26 -11.69 -8.69
C ARG A 23 2.60 -10.66 -9.61
N LEU A 24 1.31 -10.81 -9.86
CA LEU A 24 0.51 -9.93 -10.67
C LEU A 24 -0.06 -8.85 -9.75
N MET A 25 -0.27 -7.66 -10.30
CA MET A 25 -0.79 -6.51 -9.54
C MET A 25 -2.32 -6.40 -9.66
N GLY A 26 -3.05 -7.50 -9.52
CA GLY A 26 -4.51 -7.57 -9.65
C GLY A 26 -5.10 -8.51 -8.61
N ASP A 27 -6.33 -8.24 -8.18
CA ASP A 27 -6.97 -8.85 -7.01
C ASP A 27 -6.12 -8.69 -5.74
N ASP A 28 -5.79 -7.44 -5.40
CA ASP A 28 -4.86 -7.15 -4.30
C ASP A 28 -5.41 -6.09 -3.34
N THR A 29 -5.27 -6.32 -2.03
CA THR A 29 -5.37 -5.24 -1.05
C THR A 29 -4.11 -4.38 -1.07
N ILE A 30 -4.28 -3.09 -1.34
CA ILE A 30 -3.20 -2.12 -1.47
C ILE A 30 -3.29 -1.10 -0.33
N LEU A 31 -2.14 -0.79 0.26
CA LEU A 31 -1.95 0.37 1.14
C LEU A 31 -1.16 1.41 0.38
N GLU A 32 -1.68 2.61 0.25
CA GLU A 32 -1.07 3.64 -0.58
C GLU A 32 -1.02 4.99 0.11
N CYS A 33 -0.19 5.86 -0.43
CA CYS A 33 -0.10 7.24 -0.01
C CYS A 33 0.07 8.12 -1.24
N ILE A 34 -0.85 9.06 -1.43
CA ILE A 34 -0.87 9.99 -2.56
C ILE A 34 -0.47 11.36 -2.06
N PHE A 35 0.54 11.94 -2.70
CA PHE A 35 1.06 13.27 -2.45
C PHE A 35 0.59 14.23 -3.54
N ASP A 36 0.20 15.43 -3.13
CA ASP A 36 -0.14 16.51 -4.05
C ASP A 36 1.06 16.91 -4.94
N SER A 37 0.83 17.78 -5.92
CA SER A 37 1.85 18.21 -6.87
C SER A 37 3.02 19.00 -6.27
N LYS A 38 2.86 19.49 -5.04
CA LYS A 38 3.91 20.17 -4.28
C LYS A 38 4.63 19.24 -3.31
N GLY A 39 4.04 18.08 -3.02
CA GLY A 39 4.47 17.18 -1.95
C GLY A 39 4.25 17.70 -0.55
N GLU A 40 3.44 18.75 -0.41
CA GLU A 40 3.21 19.41 0.88
C GLU A 40 2.27 18.55 1.74
N THR A 41 1.27 17.95 1.10
CA THR A 41 0.33 17.04 1.74
C THR A 41 0.36 15.68 1.09
N GLY A 42 0.34 14.63 1.92
CA GLY A 42 0.12 13.26 1.50
C GLY A 42 -1.02 12.63 2.27
N GLU A 43 -1.88 11.87 1.59
CA GLU A 43 -2.99 11.16 2.21
C GLU A 43 -2.86 9.65 2.00
N ALA A 44 -3.05 8.89 3.08
CA ALA A 44 -3.01 7.44 3.07
C ALA A 44 -4.38 6.84 2.85
N PHE A 45 -4.43 5.82 1.99
CA PHE A 45 -5.64 5.08 1.63
C PHE A 45 -5.39 3.58 1.66
N ILE A 46 -6.48 2.84 1.85
CA ILE A 46 -6.60 1.45 1.43
C ILE A 46 -7.26 1.50 0.04
N SER A 47 -6.68 0.80 -0.92
CA SER A 47 -7.22 0.66 -2.27
C SER A 47 -7.23 -0.82 -2.66
N PHE A 48 -7.89 -1.12 -3.77
CA PHE A 48 -7.96 -2.47 -4.32
C PHE A 48 -7.60 -2.44 -5.79
N ASN A 49 -6.74 -3.37 -6.21
CA ASN A 49 -6.54 -3.64 -7.63
C ASN A 49 -7.58 -4.69 -8.06
N ASP A 50 -8.46 -4.35 -9.00
CA ASP A 50 -9.40 -5.33 -9.58
C ASP A 50 -8.72 -6.14 -10.70
N ASP A 51 -7.86 -5.47 -11.45
CA ASP A 51 -7.01 -6.06 -12.48
C ASP A 51 -5.63 -5.37 -12.50
N PRO A 52 -4.63 -5.90 -13.23
CA PRO A 52 -3.28 -5.33 -13.27
C PRO A 52 -3.15 -3.87 -13.71
N SER A 53 -4.21 -3.26 -14.23
CA SER A 53 -4.27 -1.90 -14.75
C SER A 53 -5.33 -1.02 -14.07
N SER A 54 -6.13 -1.57 -13.15
CA SER A 54 -7.25 -0.90 -12.51
C SER A 54 -7.10 -0.90 -10.99
N ASN A 55 -7.13 0.30 -10.39
CA ASN A 55 -7.13 0.47 -8.95
C ASN A 55 -8.17 1.52 -8.55
N PHE A 56 -8.88 1.26 -7.44
CA PHE A 56 -9.75 2.25 -6.83
C PHE A 56 -9.62 2.27 -5.30
N GLN A 57 -9.90 3.43 -4.71
CA GLN A 57 -9.79 3.66 -3.27
C GLN A 57 -11.03 3.13 -2.53
N LEU A 58 -10.77 2.42 -1.44
CA LEU A 58 -11.79 1.96 -0.50
C LEU A 58 -11.95 3.05 0.57
N LEU A 59 -12.77 4.07 0.29
CA LEU A 59 -12.82 5.30 1.09
C LEU A 59 -13.34 5.06 2.51
N ASP A 60 -14.33 4.16 2.68
CA ASP A 60 -14.87 3.87 3.99
C ASP A 60 -13.86 3.08 4.86
N SER A 61 -13.20 2.11 4.24
CA SER A 61 -12.12 1.33 4.85
C SER A 61 -10.93 2.20 5.21
N SER A 62 -10.51 3.11 4.32
CA SER A 62 -9.45 4.08 4.58
C SER A 62 -9.76 4.95 5.80
N LYS A 63 -11.02 5.36 5.98
CA LYS A 63 -11.46 6.17 7.12
C LYS A 63 -11.51 5.38 8.43
N LYS A 64 -11.94 4.12 8.38
CA LYS A 64 -12.20 3.30 9.58
C LYS A 64 -10.98 2.52 10.05
N LEU A 65 -10.16 2.00 9.13
CA LEU A 65 -9.08 1.08 9.45
C LEU A 65 -7.71 1.75 9.52
N LEU A 66 -7.50 2.92 8.90
CA LEU A 66 -6.24 3.66 9.00
C LEU A 66 -6.26 4.68 10.14
N LYS A 67 -5.33 4.55 11.08
CA LYS A 67 -5.14 5.46 12.22
C LYS A 67 -3.77 6.14 12.16
N ASN A 68 -3.63 7.22 12.94
CA ASN A 68 -2.35 7.92 13.15
C ASN A 68 -1.60 8.26 11.85
N LYS A 69 -2.37 8.61 10.81
CA LYS A 69 -1.87 8.95 9.48
C LYS A 69 -0.95 10.17 9.54
N LYS A 70 0.26 10.05 9.02
CA LYS A 70 1.21 11.14 8.83
C LYS A 70 1.91 10.96 7.50
N SER A 71 2.14 12.07 6.81
CA SER A 71 2.90 12.12 5.58
C SER A 71 3.90 13.26 5.67
N LEU A 72 5.04 13.08 5.02
CA LEU A 72 6.09 14.09 4.97
C LEU A 72 6.94 13.86 3.73
N LEU A 73 7.22 14.95 3.02
CA LEU A 73 8.32 15.00 2.09
C LEU A 73 9.55 15.58 2.80
N LYS A 74 10.64 14.81 2.89
CA LYS A 74 11.87 15.25 3.54
C LYS A 74 13.09 14.60 2.91
N ASP A 75 14.12 15.40 2.65
CA ASP A 75 15.42 14.94 2.14
C ASP A 75 15.29 14.10 0.86
N GLY A 76 14.44 14.54 -0.07
CA GLY A 76 14.17 13.84 -1.34
C GLY A 76 13.47 12.49 -1.16
N LYS A 77 12.77 12.28 -0.05
CA LYS A 77 12.03 11.06 0.25
C LYS A 77 10.59 11.39 0.60
N MET A 78 9.69 10.60 0.03
CA MET A 78 8.31 10.51 0.49
C MET A 78 8.27 9.57 1.70
N ILE A 79 7.66 10.01 2.79
CA ILE A 79 7.47 9.23 4.01
C ILE A 79 5.98 9.24 4.32
N CYS A 80 5.41 8.05 4.52
CA CYS A 80 4.02 7.91 4.91
C CYS A 80 3.90 6.84 6.00
N SER A 81 3.31 7.22 7.14
CA SER A 81 3.10 6.33 8.29
C SER A 81 1.63 6.32 8.68
N PHE A 82 1.13 5.15 8.99
CA PHE A 82 -0.21 4.93 9.50
C PHE A 82 -0.22 3.59 10.24
N GLU A 83 -1.24 3.38 11.06
CA GLU A 83 -1.56 2.11 11.68
C GLU A 83 -2.76 1.52 10.94
N LEU A 84 -2.67 0.24 10.57
CA LEU A 84 -3.78 -0.51 9.98
C LEU A 84 -4.42 -1.37 11.08
N ASP A 85 -5.67 -1.08 11.42
CA ASP A 85 -6.45 -1.82 12.40
C ASP A 85 -7.49 -2.70 11.70
N LEU A 86 -7.15 -3.97 11.48
CA LEU A 86 -8.03 -4.94 10.83
C LEU A 86 -9.09 -5.50 11.78
N THR A 87 -9.02 -5.25 13.10
CA THR A 87 -10.03 -5.72 14.04
C THR A 87 -11.39 -5.04 13.83
N GLU A 88 -11.37 -3.89 13.15
CA GLU A 88 -12.54 -3.09 12.83
C GLU A 88 -13.11 -3.38 11.43
N LYS A 89 -12.58 -4.39 10.71
CA LYS A 89 -12.99 -4.73 9.33
C LYS A 89 -14.51 -4.95 9.22
N ASP A 90 -15.14 -5.60 10.18
CA ASP A 90 -16.60 -5.86 10.15
C ASP A 90 -17.45 -4.58 10.20
N LYS A 91 -16.85 -3.43 10.54
CA LYS A 91 -17.53 -2.13 10.63
C LYS A 91 -17.43 -1.31 9.35
N VAL A 92 -16.65 -1.74 8.36
CA VAL A 92 -16.60 -1.09 7.04
C VAL A 92 -17.79 -1.51 6.18
N ASN A 93 -18.06 -0.77 5.11
CA ASN A 93 -19.10 -1.09 4.14
C ASN A 93 -18.96 -2.54 3.62
N LYS A 94 -20.07 -3.26 3.55
CA LYS A 94 -20.08 -4.68 3.14
C LYS A 94 -19.48 -4.91 1.76
N ASP A 95 -19.62 -3.95 0.86
CA ASP A 95 -19.08 -4.05 -0.49
C ASP A 95 -17.55 -3.93 -0.50
N GLU A 96 -16.94 -3.20 0.45
CA GLU A 96 -15.48 -3.05 0.59
C GLU A 96 -14.83 -4.23 1.34
N GLN A 97 -15.57 -4.93 2.22
CA GLN A 97 -15.01 -5.99 3.07
C GLN A 97 -14.29 -7.13 2.32
N PRO A 98 -14.77 -7.64 1.17
CA PRO A 98 -14.08 -8.71 0.45
C PRO A 98 -12.73 -8.29 -0.11
N MET A 99 -12.56 -6.99 -0.38
CA MET A 99 -11.35 -6.41 -0.98
C MET A 99 -10.24 -6.10 0.03
N ILE A 100 -10.49 -6.37 1.33
CA ILE A 100 -9.54 -6.14 2.42
C ILE A 100 -9.09 -7.49 2.96
N TYR A 101 -7.90 -7.93 2.59
CA TYR A 101 -7.40 -9.24 2.97
C TYR A 101 -7.07 -9.32 4.46
N ASP A 102 -7.31 -10.49 5.05
CA ASP A 102 -6.79 -10.82 6.38
C ASP A 102 -5.31 -11.19 6.23
N LEU A 103 -4.44 -10.25 6.58
CA LEU A 103 -3.00 -10.35 6.36
C LEU A 103 -2.33 -11.48 7.16
N GLU A 104 -2.99 -12.05 8.18
CA GLU A 104 -2.46 -13.17 8.97
C GLU A 104 -2.93 -14.55 8.49
N SER A 105 -3.90 -14.58 7.56
CA SER A 105 -4.54 -15.82 7.10
C SER A 105 -3.70 -16.63 6.11
N ALA A 106 -2.73 -16.00 5.45
CA ALA A 106 -1.98 -16.61 4.35
C ALA A 106 -0.51 -16.16 4.29
N TYR A 107 0.17 -16.63 3.24
CA TYR A 107 1.48 -16.14 2.84
C TYR A 107 1.30 -15.20 1.65
N TRP A 108 1.90 -14.01 1.72
CA TRP A 108 1.71 -12.95 0.74
C TRP A 108 2.97 -12.66 -0.05
N MET A 109 2.83 -12.48 -1.35
CA MET A 109 3.80 -11.70 -2.10
C MET A 109 3.63 -10.23 -1.72
N LEU A 110 4.73 -9.56 -1.41
CA LEU A 110 4.69 -8.12 -1.20
C LEU A 110 5.00 -7.44 -2.51
N LEU A 111 4.16 -6.49 -2.87
CA LEU A 111 4.29 -5.66 -4.05
C LEU A 111 4.58 -4.23 -3.61
N PHE A 112 5.46 -3.53 -4.31
CA PHE A 112 5.74 -2.12 -4.06
C PHE A 112 5.83 -1.36 -5.38
N ALA A 113 5.10 -0.26 -5.48
CA ALA A 113 5.11 0.60 -6.64
C ALA A 113 5.21 2.06 -6.22
N THR A 114 5.88 2.84 -7.06
CA THR A 114 5.84 4.31 -7.03
C THR A 114 5.43 4.80 -8.40
N GLY A 115 4.73 5.92 -8.45
CA GLY A 115 4.34 6.50 -9.73
C GLY A 115 3.86 7.93 -9.57
N LEU A 116 3.45 8.51 -10.69
CA LEU A 116 2.94 9.87 -10.76
C LEU A 116 1.41 9.88 -10.62
N THR A 117 0.88 11.02 -10.20
CA THR A 117 -0.55 11.31 -10.32
C THR A 117 -0.77 12.48 -11.27
N ASP A 118 -1.93 12.47 -11.91
CA ASP A 118 -2.39 13.59 -12.72
C ASP A 118 -2.49 14.86 -11.87
N SER A 119 -1.91 15.95 -12.35
CA SER A 119 -1.74 17.18 -11.58
C SER A 119 -3.05 17.95 -11.36
N ALA A 120 -4.08 17.68 -12.17
CA ALA A 120 -5.38 18.35 -12.08
C ALA A 120 -6.38 17.56 -11.22
N THR A 121 -6.39 16.23 -11.36
CA THR A 121 -7.37 15.34 -10.75
C THR A 121 -6.83 14.60 -9.52
N GLY A 122 -5.52 14.42 -9.42
CA GLY A 122 -4.89 13.57 -8.41
C GLY A 122 -5.02 12.07 -8.69
N GLU A 123 -5.59 11.67 -9.83
CA GLU A 123 -5.72 10.27 -10.23
C GLU A 123 -4.35 9.66 -10.50
N LYS A 124 -4.16 8.40 -10.11
CA LYS A 124 -2.88 7.71 -10.32
C LYS A 124 -2.70 7.37 -11.78
N LEU A 125 -1.51 7.67 -12.29
CA LEU A 125 -1.04 7.10 -13.55
C LEU A 125 -0.52 5.69 -13.27
N ILE A 126 -0.67 4.79 -14.24
CA ILE A 126 -0.09 3.45 -14.13
C ILE A 126 1.44 3.55 -13.91
N HIS A 127 1.98 2.68 -13.05
CA HIS A 127 3.43 2.54 -12.91
C HIS A 127 4.05 2.07 -14.23
N SER A 128 5.39 2.11 -14.34
CA SER A 128 6.04 1.64 -15.56
C SER A 128 5.80 0.14 -15.79
N LEU A 129 5.64 -0.23 -17.06
CA LEU A 129 5.57 -1.63 -17.52
C LEU A 129 6.91 -2.13 -18.09
N ASP A 130 7.90 -1.24 -18.19
CA ASP A 130 9.21 -1.54 -18.76
C ASP A 130 10.19 -1.99 -17.66
N GLU A 131 10.59 -3.26 -17.69
CA GLU A 131 11.58 -3.81 -16.76
C GLU A 131 12.90 -3.02 -16.82
N GLY A 132 13.28 -2.43 -15.68
CA GLY A 132 14.50 -1.62 -15.55
C GLY A 132 14.26 -0.11 -15.48
N ASP A 133 13.05 0.36 -15.73
CA ASP A 133 12.65 1.74 -15.43
C ASP A 133 12.59 1.98 -13.92
N GLU A 134 12.85 3.22 -13.47
CA GLU A 134 12.82 3.59 -12.04
C GLU A 134 11.43 3.44 -11.42
N LEU A 135 10.37 3.56 -12.22
CA LEU A 135 8.98 3.38 -11.81
C LEU A 135 8.46 1.96 -12.04
N TYR A 136 9.31 1.02 -12.45
CA TYR A 136 8.93 -0.38 -12.55
C TYR A 136 8.68 -0.94 -11.14
N PRO A 137 7.56 -1.65 -10.90
CA PRO A 137 7.22 -2.13 -9.58
C PRO A 137 8.19 -3.22 -9.11
N TRP A 138 8.31 -3.33 -7.80
CA TRP A 138 9.10 -4.36 -7.14
C TRP A 138 8.18 -5.38 -6.48
N SER A 139 8.59 -6.65 -6.51
CA SER A 139 7.94 -7.72 -5.74
C SER A 139 8.95 -8.54 -4.94
N THR A 140 8.50 -9.16 -3.85
CA THR A 140 9.29 -10.23 -3.23
C THR A 140 9.50 -11.38 -4.22
N LYS A 141 10.50 -12.23 -3.95
CA LYS A 141 10.72 -13.46 -4.73
C LYS A 141 9.97 -14.67 -4.17
N LYS A 142 9.57 -14.60 -2.90
CA LYS A 142 8.85 -15.63 -2.17
C LYS A 142 7.77 -14.97 -1.32
N ARG A 143 6.70 -15.73 -1.06
CA ARG A 143 5.64 -15.29 -0.16
C ARG A 143 6.15 -15.22 1.29
N ILE A 144 5.63 -14.27 2.06
CA ILE A 144 5.96 -14.07 3.48
C ILE A 144 4.72 -14.26 4.35
N SER A 145 4.90 -14.73 5.58
CA SER A 145 3.83 -14.77 6.58
C SER A 145 3.97 -13.57 7.49
N LEU A 146 2.86 -12.87 7.76
CA LEU A 146 2.80 -11.79 8.74
C LEU A 146 2.34 -12.24 10.12
N LYS A 147 1.89 -13.49 10.25
CA LYS A 147 1.48 -14.08 11.52
C LYS A 147 2.63 -14.06 12.53
N GLU A 148 2.38 -13.54 13.73
CA GLU A 148 3.34 -13.65 14.83
C GLU A 148 3.64 -15.12 15.12
N THR A 149 4.91 -15.49 15.08
CA THR A 149 5.35 -16.80 15.58
C THR A 149 5.50 -16.69 17.09
N ILE A 150 4.53 -17.21 17.84
CA ILE A 150 4.71 -17.39 19.29
C ILE A 150 5.79 -18.46 19.48
N VAL A 151 7.02 -18.02 19.77
CA VAL A 151 8.07 -18.92 20.25
C VAL A 151 7.77 -19.24 21.71
N VAL A 152 7.04 -20.34 21.95
CA VAL A 152 6.95 -20.93 23.28
C VAL A 152 8.33 -21.48 23.62
N LYS A 153 9.16 -20.69 24.32
CA LYS A 153 10.31 -21.23 25.03
C LYS A 153 9.76 -22.11 26.14
N ASN A 154 9.69 -23.41 25.92
CA ASN A 154 9.56 -24.38 27.01
C ASN A 154 10.75 -24.14 27.95
N MET A 155 10.51 -23.45 29.07
CA MET A 155 11.41 -23.53 30.22
C MET A 155 11.29 -24.96 30.74
N GLY A 156 12.18 -25.80 30.23
CA GLY A 156 12.35 -27.16 30.70
C GLY A 156 12.55 -27.15 32.20
N GLN A 157 11.71 -27.92 32.86
CA GLN A 157 11.93 -28.45 34.20
C GLN A 157 13.29 -29.14 34.24
N THR A 158 14.12 -28.74 35.22
CA THR A 158 15.05 -29.63 35.94
C THR A 158 15.13 -29.12 37.37
#